data_AF-A0A1P8AMN4-F1
#
_entry.id   AF-A0A1P8AMN4-F1
#
_cell.length_a   1.000
_cell.length_b   1.000
_cell.length_c   1.000
_cell.angle_alpha   90.00
_cell.angle_beta   90.00
_cell.angle_gamma   90.00
#
_symmetry.space_group_name_H-M   'P 1'
#
loop_
_entity.id
_entity.type
_entity.pdbx_description
1 polymer ?
#
loop_
_entity_poly.entity_id
_entity_poly.type
_entity_poly.pdbx_seq_one_letter_code
_entity_poly.pdbx_strand_id
1 'polypeptide(L)'
;MDSDSELRLLSLISQLLSPSNTDSDAISNMIQIISMVSSLDLNTQPKPQSKLMSLITETISLFNSMNLDSQPEPLRKLVSLSIQKVSHLNSVGSDYEPKPDPEFMYMFYETFNLEPMPKLISTIDQIYSLFILPDPEPKPKPEMDPEQESKFISLLSQIYSIFAIKTNAELELRGGPEELPKFKSFISLTKQLMSLISSLDLETEPEPESEFISVVSCIKQIISFAHSISNSEPDFISSTTEMFRLISSIDLEEEPPMKLAALFQHTLSLLYSMDRDSELIILIGKIISVIDRTDSEPEAEWGLEQLISLSPQTKVKLVQGKFHVTGKIERTSKEKGRCQPKNKHRLYLESGEDASHFLCKDCNGEDHVECEKTPVEVKHLLHPKHSLQLVLQKSSITQTRKCFCCDEDLKLIFYYCTVCDYAMNIACAEKPPVLFIDHPKWHADTLALFPRQAFLTCNVCAVADSSSPIYMCPPCDFVVHLKCISLPRVIRISRHQHRISFTTSFDEGDWSCGVCRKTIDNDYGGYSCIKDGCSYAAHSRCATQKNVWDGIYLEGVPEEIEEEEVEPFVTISKGVIHHFSHQNHHLRLDENEGRVYDENKICQACIMPIYFGNFFSCMQCDYILQ
;
A
#
# COMPACT_ATOMS: atom_id res chain seq x y z
N MET A 1 32.89 35.14 -10.04
CA MET A 1 32.10 34.85 -11.25
C MET A 1 31.42 36.14 -11.67
N ASP A 2 31.09 36.30 -12.95
CA ASP A 2 30.06 37.28 -13.31
C ASP A 2 28.68 36.77 -12.84
N SER A 3 27.70 37.65 -12.70
CA SER A 3 26.35 37.25 -12.26
C SER A 3 25.68 36.24 -13.20
N ASP A 4 26.08 36.21 -14.48
CA ASP A 4 25.51 35.31 -15.49
C ASP A 4 25.93 33.85 -15.27
N SER A 5 27.21 33.60 -14.98
CA SER A 5 27.71 32.26 -14.66
C SER A 5 27.10 31.71 -13.36
N GLU A 6 26.76 32.57 -12.41
CA GLU A 6 26.11 32.17 -11.16
C GLU A 6 24.67 31.74 -11.39
N LEU A 7 23.92 32.54 -12.16
CA LEU A 7 22.56 32.22 -12.59
C LEU A 7 22.51 30.93 -13.41
N ARG A 8 23.50 30.68 -14.26
CA ARG A 8 23.60 29.42 -15.02
C ARG A 8 23.88 28.22 -14.11
N LEU A 9 24.79 28.35 -13.14
CA LEU A 9 25.07 27.27 -12.20
C LEU A 9 23.85 26.97 -11.33
N LEU A 10 23.17 28.01 -10.85
CA LEU A 10 21.90 27.92 -10.13
C LEU A 10 20.82 27.21 -10.97
N SER A 11 20.69 27.59 -12.25
CA SER A 11 19.74 26.98 -13.18
C SER A 11 20.03 25.49 -13.37
N LEU A 12 21.29 25.10 -13.57
CA LEU A 12 21.66 23.70 -13.78
C LEU A 12 21.48 22.86 -12.52
N ILE A 13 21.84 23.38 -11.34
CA ILE A 13 21.60 22.69 -10.07
C ILE A 13 20.09 22.56 -9.85
N SER A 14 19.31 23.62 -10.09
CA SER A 14 17.85 23.56 -10.00
C SER A 14 17.23 22.53 -10.96
N GLN A 15 17.75 22.41 -12.17
CA GLN A 15 17.30 21.38 -13.13
C GLN A 15 17.73 19.99 -12.68
N LEU A 16 18.95 19.84 -12.14
CA LEU A 16 19.44 18.58 -11.61
C LEU A 16 18.59 18.06 -10.44
N LEU A 17 18.14 18.99 -9.59
CA LEU A 17 17.30 18.73 -8.41
C LEU A 17 15.80 18.69 -8.74
N SER A 18 15.42 18.96 -10.00
CA SER A 18 14.02 18.91 -10.41
C SER A 18 13.50 17.48 -10.35
N PRO A 19 12.32 17.21 -9.75
CA PRO A 19 11.70 15.89 -9.78
C PRO A 19 11.37 15.40 -11.20
N SER A 20 11.28 16.33 -12.16
CA SER A 20 10.99 16.05 -13.58
C SER A 20 12.22 15.69 -14.42
N ASN A 21 13.39 15.61 -13.79
CA ASN A 21 14.67 15.43 -14.44
C ASN A 21 14.79 13.97 -14.91
N THR A 22 14.77 13.73 -16.22
CA THR A 22 15.01 12.39 -16.76
C THR A 22 16.45 11.96 -16.46
N ASP A 23 16.75 10.65 -16.45
CA ASP A 23 18.13 10.17 -16.27
C ASP A 23 19.10 10.83 -17.28
N SER A 24 18.63 11.12 -18.51
CA SER A 24 19.39 11.83 -19.54
C SER A 24 19.63 13.30 -19.20
N ASP A 25 18.59 14.01 -18.76
CA ASP A 25 18.70 15.41 -18.32
C ASP A 25 19.62 15.54 -17.09
N ALA A 26 19.56 14.56 -16.17
CA ALA A 26 20.41 14.52 -14.99
C ALA A 26 21.89 14.40 -15.37
N ILE A 27 22.23 13.55 -16.33
CA ILE A 27 23.60 13.42 -16.85
C ILE A 27 24.06 14.69 -17.53
N SER A 28 23.22 15.27 -18.40
CA SER A 28 23.53 16.52 -19.09
C SER A 28 23.81 17.65 -18.09
N ASN A 29 22.97 17.79 -17.08
CA ASN A 29 23.12 18.78 -16.03
C ASN A 29 24.36 18.50 -15.17
N MET A 30 24.63 17.24 -14.79
CA MET A 30 25.84 16.86 -14.07
C MET A 30 27.11 17.20 -14.85
N ILE A 31 27.18 16.87 -16.15
CA ILE A 31 28.33 17.17 -17.01
C ILE A 31 28.53 18.69 -17.10
N GLN A 32 27.45 19.46 -17.32
CA GLN A 32 27.53 20.92 -17.40
C GLN A 32 27.97 21.54 -16.07
N ILE A 33 27.45 21.07 -14.94
CA ILE A 33 27.86 21.51 -13.59
C ILE A 33 29.33 21.18 -13.36
N ILE A 34 29.77 19.95 -13.62
CA ILE A 34 31.18 19.54 -13.45
C ILE A 34 32.09 20.39 -14.34
N SER A 35 31.72 20.61 -15.60
CA SER A 35 32.48 21.43 -16.54
C SER A 35 32.59 22.88 -16.08
N MET A 36 31.47 23.47 -15.67
CA MET A 36 31.44 24.84 -15.14
C MET A 36 32.30 24.94 -13.89
N VAL A 37 32.09 24.08 -12.89
CA VAL A 37 32.84 24.08 -11.64
C VAL A 37 34.34 23.86 -11.87
N SER A 38 34.71 22.97 -12.79
CA SER A 38 36.12 22.70 -13.14
C SER A 38 36.81 23.87 -13.87
N SER A 39 36.04 24.69 -14.58
CA SER A 39 36.54 25.88 -15.26
C SER A 39 36.72 27.10 -14.36
N LEU A 40 36.16 27.05 -13.13
CA LEU A 40 36.29 28.13 -12.16
C LEU A 40 37.67 28.08 -11.50
N ASP A 41 38.51 29.06 -11.83
CA ASP A 41 39.69 29.35 -11.03
C ASP A 41 39.27 30.01 -9.72
N LEU A 42 38.87 29.18 -8.76
CA LEU A 42 38.42 29.62 -7.43
C LEU A 42 39.54 30.31 -6.63
N ASN A 43 40.81 30.17 -7.04
CA ASN A 43 41.96 30.73 -6.34
C ASN A 43 42.28 32.18 -6.75
N THR A 44 41.68 32.70 -7.82
CA THR A 44 41.93 34.07 -8.32
C THR A 44 40.73 35.01 -8.16
N GLN A 45 39.62 34.53 -7.60
CA GLN A 45 38.39 35.31 -7.40
C GLN A 45 38.43 36.09 -6.06
N PRO A 46 38.15 37.41 -6.06
CA PRO A 46 37.99 38.15 -4.81
C PRO A 46 36.70 37.68 -4.11
N LYS A 47 36.82 37.14 -2.88
CA LYS A 47 35.77 36.73 -1.90
C LYS A 47 34.41 36.29 -2.48
N PRO A 48 33.93 35.04 -2.21
CA PRO A 48 32.68 34.54 -2.80
C PRO A 48 31.50 35.49 -2.56
N GLN A 49 30.83 35.90 -3.64
CA GLN A 49 29.77 36.92 -3.63
C GLN A 49 28.41 36.40 -3.13
N SER A 50 28.22 35.08 -3.00
CA SER A 50 26.97 34.47 -2.51
C SER A 50 27.20 33.29 -1.58
N LYS A 51 26.18 32.97 -0.76
CA LYS A 51 26.18 31.82 0.16
C LYS A 51 26.40 30.50 -0.60
N LEU A 52 25.80 30.35 -1.78
CA LEU A 52 26.02 29.18 -2.64
C LEU A 52 27.49 29.02 -3.02
N MET A 53 28.13 30.09 -3.51
CA MET A 53 29.53 30.03 -3.93
C MET A 53 30.47 29.75 -2.75
N SER A 54 30.16 30.29 -1.56
CA SER A 54 30.87 29.94 -0.34
C SER A 54 30.76 28.45 -0.02
N LEU A 55 29.56 27.87 -0.10
CA LEU A 55 29.33 26.45 0.18
C LEU A 55 29.96 25.53 -0.87
N ILE A 56 29.90 25.89 -2.16
CA ILE A 56 30.56 25.13 -3.23
C ILE A 56 32.08 25.16 -3.04
N THR A 57 32.66 26.32 -2.75
CA THR A 57 34.10 26.46 -2.48
C THR A 57 34.52 25.66 -1.25
N GLU A 58 33.71 25.70 -0.19
CA GLU A 58 33.94 24.91 1.03
C GLU A 58 33.85 23.41 0.73
N THR A 59 32.84 22.96 -0.01
CA THR A 59 32.64 21.56 -0.38
C THR A 59 33.82 21.02 -1.20
N ILE A 60 34.29 21.79 -2.19
CA ILE A 60 35.47 21.43 -3.01
C ILE A 60 36.74 21.39 -2.15
N SER A 61 36.93 22.38 -1.27
CA SER A 61 38.09 22.43 -0.36
C SER A 61 38.08 21.23 0.61
N LEU A 62 36.92 20.88 1.16
CA LEU A 62 36.75 19.72 2.03
C LEU A 62 37.04 18.43 1.29
N PHE A 63 36.51 18.26 0.07
CA PHE A 63 36.77 17.08 -0.75
C PHE A 63 38.25 16.91 -1.07
N ASN A 64 38.94 17.98 -1.47
CA ASN A 64 40.36 17.93 -1.85
C ASN A 64 41.32 17.78 -0.66
N SER A 65 40.93 18.23 0.54
CA SER A 65 41.75 18.12 1.75
C SER A 65 41.45 16.88 2.60
N MET A 66 40.41 16.12 2.25
CA MET A 66 39.97 14.95 3.00
C MET A 66 40.97 13.80 2.90
N ASN A 67 41.43 13.31 4.05
CA ASN A 67 42.10 12.01 4.13
C ASN A 67 41.04 10.90 4.18
N LEU A 68 40.78 10.26 3.04
CA LEU A 68 39.72 9.25 2.88
C LEU A 68 39.88 8.04 3.82
N ASP A 69 41.11 7.67 4.18
CA ASP A 69 41.39 6.54 5.09
C ASP A 69 40.95 6.82 6.53
N SER A 70 40.75 8.08 6.89
CA SER A 70 40.31 8.52 8.22
C SER A 70 38.79 8.67 8.36
N GLN A 71 38.03 8.50 7.27
CA GLN A 71 36.58 8.70 7.25
C GLN A 71 35.80 7.42 7.58
N PRO A 72 34.54 7.54 8.04
CA PRO A 72 33.65 6.39 8.21
C PRO A 72 33.51 5.57 6.92
N GLU A 73 33.40 4.25 7.06
CA GLU A 73 33.20 3.30 5.96
C GLU A 73 32.12 3.76 4.95
N PRO A 74 30.93 4.24 5.39
CA PRO A 74 29.91 4.69 4.45
C PRO A 74 30.36 5.81 3.52
N LEU A 75 30.98 6.85 4.10
CA LEU A 75 31.50 7.97 3.36
C LEU A 75 32.64 7.56 2.42
N ARG A 76 33.55 6.70 2.89
CA ARG A 76 34.67 6.20 2.08
C ARG A 76 34.19 5.49 0.82
N LYS A 77 33.22 4.58 0.97
CA LYS A 77 32.64 3.87 -0.18
C LYS A 77 31.87 4.81 -1.09
N LEU A 78 31.07 5.72 -0.53
CA LEU A 78 30.31 6.71 -1.31
C LEU A 78 31.24 7.55 -2.19
N VAL A 79 32.34 8.07 -1.64
CA VAL A 79 33.34 8.85 -2.39
C VAL A 79 34.01 7.98 -3.46
N SER A 80 34.40 6.75 -3.14
CA SER A 80 35.00 5.82 -4.10
C SER A 80 34.06 5.50 -5.27
N LEU A 81 32.79 5.20 -4.98
CA LEU A 81 31.76 4.94 -5.99
C LEU A 81 31.47 6.20 -6.83
N SER A 82 31.47 7.37 -6.20
CA SER A 82 31.31 8.66 -6.89
C SER A 82 32.44 8.90 -7.87
N ILE A 83 33.71 8.71 -7.46
CA ILE A 83 34.89 8.84 -8.33
C ILE A 83 34.81 7.85 -9.50
N GLN A 84 34.45 6.59 -9.22
CA GLN A 84 34.31 5.56 -10.25
C GLN A 84 33.21 5.94 -11.25
N LYS A 85 32.03 6.37 -10.78
CA LYS A 85 30.93 6.81 -11.64
C LYS A 85 31.30 8.03 -12.47
N VAL A 86 31.96 9.04 -11.89
CA VAL A 86 32.43 10.23 -12.63
C VAL A 86 33.47 9.82 -13.69
N SER A 87 34.40 8.92 -13.36
CA SER A 87 35.39 8.43 -14.35
C SER A 87 34.72 7.64 -15.49
N HIS A 88 33.68 6.87 -15.18
CA HIS A 88 32.89 6.14 -16.16
C HIS A 88 32.11 7.11 -17.05
N LEU A 89 31.45 8.11 -16.46
CA LEU A 89 30.72 9.17 -17.17
C LEU A 89 31.63 9.96 -18.12
N ASN A 90 32.88 10.22 -17.72
CA ASN A 90 33.87 10.88 -18.58
C ASN A 90 34.39 9.99 -19.72
N SER A 91 34.21 8.66 -19.62
CA SER A 91 34.72 7.68 -20.60
C SER A 91 33.67 7.20 -21.60
N VAL A 92 32.38 7.36 -21.28
CA VAL A 92 31.27 6.91 -22.13
C VAL A 92 30.60 8.12 -22.76
N GLY A 93 30.33 8.04 -24.07
CA GLY A 93 29.65 9.11 -24.82
C GLY A 93 28.24 9.40 -24.30
N SER A 94 27.61 10.43 -24.86
CA SER A 94 26.28 10.97 -24.48
C SER A 94 25.14 9.96 -24.45
N ASP A 95 25.33 8.75 -24.96
CA ASP A 95 24.28 7.75 -25.19
C ASP A 95 24.23 6.66 -24.09
N TYR A 96 24.88 6.89 -22.93
CA TYR A 96 24.85 5.96 -21.81
C TYR A 96 23.79 6.33 -20.78
N GLU A 97 22.80 5.45 -20.60
CA GLU A 97 21.86 5.50 -19.48
C GLU A 97 22.47 4.76 -18.27
N PRO A 98 22.89 5.47 -17.20
CA PRO A 98 23.37 4.87 -15.97
C PRO A 98 22.18 4.24 -15.25
N LYS A 99 22.21 2.92 -15.10
CA LYS A 99 21.22 2.23 -14.27
C LYS A 99 21.36 2.68 -12.80
N PRO A 100 20.25 2.78 -12.06
CA PRO A 100 20.28 2.96 -10.61
C PRO A 100 21.20 1.91 -10.01
N ASP A 101 22.16 2.34 -9.21
CA ASP A 101 23.10 1.46 -8.51
C ASP A 101 22.62 1.34 -7.07
N PRO A 102 22.03 0.19 -6.68
CA PRO A 102 21.51 0.00 -5.34
C PRO A 102 22.59 0.15 -4.27
N GLU A 103 23.85 -0.16 -4.59
CA GLU A 103 24.97 0.00 -3.67
C GLU A 103 25.26 1.49 -3.47
N PHE A 104 25.30 2.29 -4.54
CA PHE A 104 25.47 3.74 -4.44
C PHE A 104 24.38 4.40 -3.59
N MET A 105 23.10 4.09 -3.86
CA MET A 105 21.97 4.64 -3.11
C MET A 105 22.01 4.22 -1.64
N TYR A 106 22.32 2.94 -1.36
CA TYR A 106 22.49 2.45 0.00
C TYR A 106 23.60 3.21 0.75
N MET A 107 24.78 3.38 0.12
CA MET A 107 25.88 4.11 0.74
C MET A 107 25.54 5.60 0.94
N PHE A 108 24.80 6.22 0.01
CA PHE A 108 24.33 7.60 0.15
C PHE A 108 23.45 7.75 1.40
N TYR A 109 22.42 6.92 1.54
CA TYR A 109 21.54 6.93 2.71
C TYR A 109 22.28 6.64 4.01
N GLU A 110 23.18 5.65 4.06
CA GLU A 110 23.97 5.38 5.27
C GLU A 110 24.85 6.56 5.66
N THR A 111 25.42 7.26 4.66
CA THR A 111 26.32 8.39 4.89
C THR A 111 25.58 9.63 5.43
N PHE A 112 24.38 9.92 4.92
CA PHE A 112 23.54 11.03 5.40
C PHE A 112 22.97 10.80 6.81
N ASN A 113 22.87 9.55 7.25
CA ASN A 113 22.37 9.18 8.59
C ASN A 113 23.50 8.98 9.64
N LEU A 114 24.74 9.32 9.32
CA LEU A 114 25.85 9.22 10.29
C LEU A 114 25.72 10.27 11.39
N GLU A 115 25.96 9.88 12.64
CA GLU A 115 26.09 10.79 13.79
C GLU A 115 27.50 10.68 14.40
N PRO A 116 28.30 11.78 14.44
CA PRO A 116 28.02 13.08 13.83
C PRO A 116 28.10 13.04 12.29
N MET A 117 27.29 13.87 11.63
CA MET A 117 27.29 13.98 10.16
C MET A 117 28.66 14.49 9.67
N PRO A 118 29.30 13.83 8.68
CA PRO A 118 30.58 14.30 8.15
C PRO A 118 30.47 15.71 7.57
N LYS A 119 31.50 16.53 7.77
CA LYS A 119 31.49 17.94 7.36
C LYS A 119 31.21 18.13 5.87
N LEU A 120 31.73 17.24 5.01
CA LEU A 120 31.46 17.24 3.57
C LEU A 120 29.96 17.07 3.25
N ILE A 121 29.28 16.20 4.00
CA ILE A 121 27.85 15.93 3.79
C ILE A 121 27.02 17.10 4.29
N SER A 122 27.41 17.69 5.43
CA SER A 122 26.77 18.90 5.95
C SER A 122 26.82 20.07 4.97
N THR A 123 27.92 20.26 4.23
CA THR A 123 27.99 21.33 3.22
C THR A 123 27.16 21.01 1.98
N ILE A 124 27.08 19.74 1.57
CA ILE A 124 26.20 19.28 0.48
C ILE A 124 24.72 19.48 0.85
N ASP A 125 24.33 19.13 2.08
CA ASP A 125 22.99 19.32 2.61
C ASP A 125 22.59 20.81 2.67
N GLN A 126 23.52 21.69 3.06
CA GLN A 126 23.31 23.13 3.01
C GLN A 126 23.16 23.66 1.58
N ILE A 127 23.90 23.11 0.60
CA ILE A 127 23.71 23.46 -0.81
C ILE A 127 22.31 23.05 -1.24
N TYR A 128 21.90 21.81 -0.96
CA TYR A 128 20.58 21.28 -1.29
C TYR A 128 19.46 22.15 -0.68
N SER A 129 19.64 22.57 0.58
CA SER A 129 18.72 23.47 1.29
C SER A 129 18.57 24.86 0.65
N LEU A 130 19.52 25.31 -0.18
CA LEU A 130 19.39 26.59 -0.90
C LEU A 130 18.45 26.51 -2.12
N PHE A 131 18.16 25.31 -2.63
CA PHE A 131 17.35 25.12 -3.85
C PHE A 131 15.93 24.64 -3.58
N ILE A 132 15.63 24.22 -2.35
CA ILE A 132 14.26 23.94 -1.90
C ILE A 132 13.66 25.25 -1.37
N LEU A 133 13.16 26.04 -2.33
CA LEU A 133 12.39 27.30 -2.22
C LEU A 133 13.05 28.49 -1.46
N PRO A 134 13.02 29.70 -2.05
CA PRO A 134 13.59 30.91 -1.45
C PRO A 134 12.64 31.49 -0.40
N ASP A 135 13.19 31.81 0.77
CA ASP A 135 12.54 32.61 1.82
C ASP A 135 12.12 33.98 1.25
N PRO A 136 10.83 34.28 1.04
CA PRO A 136 10.39 35.59 0.64
C PRO A 136 10.32 36.48 1.88
N GLU A 137 10.94 37.66 1.80
CA GLU A 137 10.91 38.71 2.85
C GLU A 137 9.55 38.80 3.58
N PRO A 138 9.55 38.95 4.91
CA PRO A 138 8.32 38.89 5.70
C PRO A 138 7.45 40.11 5.38
N LYS A 139 6.41 39.90 4.57
CA LYS A 139 5.22 40.76 4.58
C LYS A 139 4.36 40.35 5.77
N PRO A 140 3.78 41.30 6.55
CA PRO A 140 2.84 40.94 7.60
C PRO A 140 1.62 40.28 6.94
N LYS A 141 1.41 38.99 7.24
CA LYS A 141 0.33 38.16 6.70
C LYS A 141 -0.42 37.49 7.87
N PRO A 142 -1.71 37.18 7.70
CA PRO A 142 -2.69 37.07 8.78
C PRO A 142 -2.47 35.84 9.67
N GLU A 143 -2.64 35.99 10.98
CA GLU A 143 -2.77 34.87 11.93
C GLU A 143 -3.96 34.00 11.54
N MET A 144 -3.75 32.71 11.36
CA MET A 144 -4.82 31.73 11.26
C MET A 144 -5.25 31.32 12.67
N ASP A 145 -6.55 31.19 12.87
CA ASP A 145 -7.14 30.87 14.18
C ASP A 145 -6.72 29.45 14.62
N PRO A 146 -6.10 29.27 15.81
CA PRO A 146 -5.77 27.95 16.37
C PRO A 146 -6.96 26.97 16.40
N GLU A 147 -8.19 27.48 16.45
CA GLU A 147 -9.41 26.67 16.37
C GLU A 147 -9.55 25.97 15.00
N GLN A 148 -9.17 26.64 13.90
CA GLN A 148 -9.17 26.06 12.55
C GLN A 148 -8.09 24.98 12.40
N GLU A 149 -6.92 25.16 13.01
CA GLU A 149 -5.83 24.17 13.01
C GLU A 149 -6.25 22.86 13.69
N SER A 150 -6.79 22.98 14.91
CA SER A 150 -7.27 21.83 15.68
C SER A 150 -8.37 21.08 14.93
N LYS A 151 -9.30 21.82 14.31
CA LYS A 151 -10.36 21.23 13.48
C LYS A 151 -9.81 20.49 12.27
N PHE A 152 -8.79 21.02 11.61
CA PHE A 152 -8.18 20.39 10.44
C PHE A 152 -7.50 19.06 10.77
N ILE A 153 -6.65 19.05 11.80
CA ILE A 153 -5.99 17.83 12.28
C ILE A 153 -7.03 16.81 12.73
N SER A 154 -8.06 17.25 13.47
CA SER A 154 -9.14 16.38 13.92
C SER A 154 -9.90 15.73 12.75
N LEU A 155 -10.17 16.48 11.67
CA LEU A 155 -10.82 15.90 10.48
C LEU A 155 -9.92 14.88 9.78
N LEU A 156 -8.62 15.17 9.63
CA LEU A 156 -7.67 14.23 9.05
C LEU A 156 -7.50 12.96 9.90
N SER A 157 -7.45 13.12 11.22
CA SER A 157 -7.45 12.01 12.18
C SER A 157 -8.70 11.16 12.02
N GLN A 158 -9.90 11.76 12.05
CA GLN A 158 -11.16 11.01 11.91
C GLN A 158 -11.24 10.25 10.56
N ILE A 159 -10.80 10.87 9.47
CA ILE A 159 -10.71 10.21 8.16
C ILE A 159 -9.69 9.06 8.22
N TYR A 160 -8.51 9.31 8.81
CA TYR A 160 -7.49 8.29 8.98
C TYR A 160 -8.01 7.13 9.82
N SER A 161 -8.70 7.36 10.94
CA SER A 161 -9.25 6.31 11.81
C SER A 161 -10.24 5.40 11.07
N ILE A 162 -11.08 5.97 10.19
CA ILE A 162 -12.00 5.17 9.35
C ILE A 162 -11.23 4.13 8.53
N PHE A 163 -10.01 4.46 8.11
CA PHE A 163 -9.17 3.60 7.29
C PHE A 163 -8.14 2.79 8.09
N ALA A 164 -7.62 3.35 9.18
CA ALA A 164 -6.58 2.78 10.04
C ALA A 164 -7.07 1.52 10.75
N ILE A 165 -8.37 1.46 11.10
CA ILE A 165 -9.02 0.30 11.73
C ILE A 165 -8.96 -0.97 10.85
N LYS A 166 -8.63 -0.86 9.55
CA LYS A 166 -8.47 -2.02 8.65
C LYS A 166 -7.14 -2.10 7.91
N THR A 167 -6.08 -1.37 8.28
CA THR A 167 -4.78 -1.36 7.55
C THR A 167 -4.00 -2.70 7.51
N ASN A 168 -4.64 -3.82 7.83
CA ASN A 168 -4.13 -5.17 7.60
C ASN A 168 -5.14 -6.13 6.92
N ALA A 169 -6.18 -5.60 6.27
CA ALA A 169 -7.07 -6.31 5.35
C ALA A 169 -7.62 -5.27 4.37
N GLU A 170 -7.46 -5.51 3.06
CA GLU A 170 -7.94 -4.67 1.95
C GLU A 170 -9.14 -3.82 2.34
N LEU A 171 -9.02 -2.51 2.12
CA LEU A 171 -10.04 -1.48 2.34
C LEU A 171 -11.24 -1.68 1.43
N GLU A 172 -11.84 -2.87 1.34
CA GLU A 172 -13.05 -3.11 0.56
C GLU A 172 -14.20 -2.38 1.25
N LEU A 173 -14.49 -1.14 0.82
CA LEU A 173 -15.78 -0.50 1.04
C LEU A 173 -16.76 -1.19 0.10
N ARG A 174 -17.28 -2.34 0.51
CA ARG A 174 -18.09 -3.22 -0.36
C ARG A 174 -19.55 -2.77 -0.50
N GLY A 175 -19.90 -1.60 0.02
CA GLY A 175 -21.29 -1.14 0.07
C GLY A 175 -22.20 -2.07 0.88
N GLY A 176 -21.63 -3.00 1.66
CA GLY A 176 -22.40 -3.85 2.55
C GLY A 176 -23.12 -3.01 3.61
N PRO A 177 -24.28 -3.46 4.12
CA PRO A 177 -25.07 -2.69 5.08
C PRO A 177 -24.30 -2.32 6.35
N GLU A 178 -23.30 -3.13 6.73
CA GLU A 178 -22.42 -2.86 7.89
C GLU A 178 -21.38 -1.75 7.62
N GLU A 179 -21.04 -1.49 6.36
CA GLU A 179 -20.01 -0.50 5.98
C GLU A 179 -20.60 0.83 5.51
N LEU A 180 -21.90 0.84 5.17
CA LEU A 180 -22.62 2.05 4.75
C LEU A 180 -22.51 3.21 5.75
N PRO A 181 -22.60 3.03 7.08
CA PRO A 181 -22.41 4.13 8.04
C PRO A 181 -20.99 4.71 8.00
N LYS A 182 -19.96 3.85 7.87
CA LYS A 182 -18.57 4.27 7.77
C LYS A 182 -18.33 5.03 6.46
N PHE A 183 -18.92 4.57 5.37
CA PHE A 183 -18.81 5.24 4.08
C PHE A 183 -19.52 6.61 4.08
N LYS A 184 -20.72 6.71 4.66
CA LYS A 184 -21.40 8.00 4.86
C LYS A 184 -20.59 8.94 5.75
N SER A 185 -19.96 8.42 6.80
CA SER A 185 -19.04 9.17 7.66
C SER A 185 -17.84 9.69 6.87
N PHE A 186 -17.18 8.85 6.07
CA PHE A 186 -16.07 9.24 5.21
C PHE A 186 -16.46 10.36 4.23
N ILE A 187 -17.62 10.25 3.56
CA ILE A 187 -18.12 11.29 2.65
C ILE A 187 -18.35 12.61 3.39
N SER A 188 -18.99 12.55 4.56
CA SER A 188 -19.25 13.73 5.40
C SER A 188 -17.95 14.41 5.85
N LEU A 189 -17.00 13.65 6.39
CA LEU A 189 -15.71 14.18 6.83
C LEU A 189 -14.88 14.73 5.67
N THR A 190 -14.90 14.04 4.52
CA THR A 190 -14.20 14.54 3.32
C THR A 190 -14.81 15.84 2.82
N LYS A 191 -16.15 16.00 2.86
CA LYS A 191 -16.80 17.29 2.56
C LYS A 191 -16.37 18.39 3.52
N GLN A 192 -16.32 18.10 4.82
CA GLN A 192 -15.86 19.06 5.83
C GLN A 192 -14.40 19.45 5.60
N LEU A 193 -13.54 18.47 5.29
CA LEU A 193 -12.13 18.70 4.95
C LEU A 193 -11.99 19.55 3.69
N MET A 194 -12.71 19.24 2.60
CA MET A 194 -12.68 20.02 1.37
C MET A 194 -13.16 21.47 1.59
N SER A 195 -14.23 21.65 2.38
CA SER A 195 -14.71 22.99 2.74
C SER A 195 -13.69 23.76 3.56
N LEU A 196 -13.00 23.10 4.50
CA LEU A 196 -11.97 23.70 5.32
C LEU A 196 -10.76 24.08 4.45
N ILE A 197 -10.26 23.17 3.62
CA ILE A 197 -9.17 23.42 2.65
C ILE A 197 -9.49 24.62 1.76
N SER A 198 -10.73 24.71 1.25
CA SER A 198 -11.17 25.83 0.41
C SER A 198 -11.19 27.18 1.14
N SER A 199 -11.29 27.17 2.48
CA SER A 199 -11.24 28.36 3.32
C SER A 199 -9.83 28.72 3.81
N LEU A 200 -8.88 27.79 3.69
CA LEU A 200 -7.48 28.01 4.08
C LEU A 200 -6.81 28.85 2.99
N ASP A 201 -6.23 29.98 3.39
CA ASP A 201 -5.32 30.73 2.53
C ASP A 201 -3.97 29.98 2.47
N LEU A 202 -3.88 29.00 1.57
CA LEU A 202 -2.65 28.24 1.33
C LEU A 202 -1.51 29.13 0.79
N GLU A 203 -1.72 30.42 0.51
CA GLU A 203 -0.65 31.38 0.16
C GLU A 203 -0.08 32.13 1.37
N THR A 204 -0.59 31.87 2.58
CA THR A 204 -0.02 32.39 3.83
C THR A 204 0.98 31.40 4.42
N GLU A 205 2.10 31.95 4.90
CA GLU A 205 3.16 31.25 5.62
C GLU A 205 2.69 31.02 7.06
N PRO A 206 2.55 29.77 7.53
CA PRO A 206 2.20 29.51 8.93
C PRO A 206 3.41 29.76 9.85
N GLU A 207 3.16 30.26 11.07
CA GLU A 207 4.22 30.55 12.06
C GLU A 207 5.04 29.30 12.42
N PRO A 208 6.38 29.39 12.50
CA PRO A 208 7.25 28.23 12.68
C PRO A 208 7.20 27.70 14.11
N GLU A 209 6.23 26.85 14.47
CA GLU A 209 6.33 25.95 15.65
C GLU A 209 5.23 24.86 15.81
N SER A 210 4.27 24.69 14.88
CA SER A 210 3.19 23.69 15.02
C SER A 210 3.35 22.44 14.13
N GLU A 211 2.93 21.27 14.64
CA GLU A 211 2.83 20.01 13.85
C GLU A 211 1.91 20.19 12.62
N PHE A 212 0.98 21.14 12.70
CA PHE A 212 0.09 21.57 11.63
C PHE A 212 0.84 22.10 10.39
N ILE A 213 1.95 22.84 10.56
CA ILE A 213 2.79 23.30 9.43
C ILE A 213 3.30 22.12 8.62
N SER A 214 3.69 21.04 9.28
CA SER A 214 4.22 19.85 8.59
C SER A 214 3.14 19.25 7.69
N VAL A 215 1.90 19.18 8.17
CA VAL A 215 0.77 18.66 7.40
C VAL A 215 0.39 19.61 6.27
N VAL A 216 0.20 20.90 6.55
CA VAL A 216 -0.14 21.90 5.52
C VAL A 216 0.96 22.00 4.47
N SER A 217 2.23 22.00 4.87
CA SER A 217 3.37 21.97 3.96
C SER A 217 3.36 20.71 3.10
N CYS A 218 3.08 19.54 3.69
CA CYS A 218 2.94 18.30 2.91
C CYS A 218 1.76 18.39 1.95
N ILE A 219 0.62 18.98 2.34
CA ILE A 219 -0.54 19.13 1.45
C ILE A 219 -0.26 20.14 0.34
N LYS A 220 0.42 21.26 0.62
CA LYS A 220 0.90 22.20 -0.40
C LYS A 220 1.86 21.49 -1.37
N GLN A 221 2.76 20.66 -0.85
CA GLN A 221 3.65 19.83 -1.68
C GLN A 221 2.88 18.80 -2.49
N ILE A 222 1.85 18.15 -1.94
CA ILE A 222 0.99 17.21 -2.69
C ILE A 222 0.22 17.94 -3.79
N ILE A 223 -0.31 19.14 -3.53
CA ILE A 223 -1.03 19.95 -4.52
C ILE A 223 -0.07 20.42 -5.61
N SER A 224 1.11 20.91 -5.22
CA SER A 224 2.17 21.32 -6.16
C SER A 224 2.67 20.14 -6.98
N PHE A 225 2.88 18.98 -6.33
CA PHE A 225 3.26 17.73 -6.96
C PHE A 225 2.16 17.34 -7.95
N ALA A 226 0.89 17.32 -7.55
CA ALA A 226 -0.25 17.02 -8.43
C ALA A 226 -0.33 17.97 -9.64
N HIS A 227 0.00 19.26 -9.48
CA HIS A 227 0.09 20.20 -10.60
C HIS A 227 1.30 19.93 -11.53
N SER A 228 2.39 19.36 -11.00
CA SER A 228 3.59 18.99 -11.77
C SER A 228 3.52 17.60 -12.43
N ILE A 229 2.69 16.70 -11.89
CA ILE A 229 2.53 15.28 -12.29
C ILE A 229 1.62 15.10 -13.51
N SER A 230 1.13 16.15 -14.17
CA SER A 230 0.24 15.97 -15.33
C SER A 230 0.81 15.04 -16.42
N ASN A 231 2.12 14.72 -16.37
CA ASN A 231 2.81 13.82 -17.27
C ASN A 231 3.27 12.47 -16.66
N SER A 232 3.30 12.25 -15.34
CA SER A 232 3.89 11.03 -14.74
C SER A 232 2.89 10.04 -14.12
N GLU A 233 1.77 10.50 -13.55
CA GLU A 233 0.77 9.62 -12.92
C GLU A 233 -0.68 10.10 -13.18
N PRO A 234 -1.10 10.18 -14.46
CA PRO A 234 -2.40 10.76 -14.83
C PRO A 234 -3.59 9.99 -14.23
N ASP A 235 -3.47 8.67 -14.07
CA ASP A 235 -4.56 7.82 -13.60
C ASP A 235 -4.90 8.07 -12.12
N PHE A 236 -3.89 8.24 -11.26
CA PHE A 236 -4.11 8.52 -9.84
C PHE A 236 -4.78 9.88 -9.65
N ILE A 237 -4.30 10.92 -10.33
CA ILE A 237 -4.88 12.27 -10.28
C ILE A 237 -6.30 12.26 -10.83
N SER A 238 -6.52 11.61 -11.98
CA SER A 238 -7.85 11.49 -12.61
C SER A 238 -8.85 10.79 -11.68
N SER A 239 -8.45 9.64 -11.13
CA SER A 239 -9.25 8.86 -10.18
C SER A 239 -9.60 9.65 -8.92
N THR A 240 -8.60 10.32 -8.32
CA THR A 240 -8.78 11.15 -7.13
C THR A 240 -9.66 12.37 -7.40
N THR A 241 -9.50 13.02 -8.57
CA THR A 241 -10.30 14.17 -8.97
C THR A 241 -11.77 13.80 -9.20
N GLU A 242 -12.04 12.69 -9.90
CA GLU A 242 -13.41 12.20 -10.09
C GLU A 242 -14.04 11.78 -8.76
N MET A 243 -13.26 11.17 -7.86
CA MET A 243 -13.70 10.84 -6.50
C MET A 243 -14.14 12.10 -5.73
N PHE A 244 -13.31 13.14 -5.67
CA PHE A 244 -13.67 14.41 -5.02
C PHE A 244 -14.86 15.11 -5.68
N ARG A 245 -14.96 15.04 -7.01
CA ARG A 245 -16.12 15.57 -7.77
C ARG A 245 -17.42 14.88 -7.37
N LEU A 246 -17.40 13.55 -7.27
CA LEU A 246 -18.57 12.77 -6.84
C LEU A 246 -18.93 13.06 -5.38
N ILE A 247 -17.96 13.04 -4.47
CA ILE A 247 -18.17 13.37 -3.05
C ILE A 247 -18.84 14.74 -2.91
N SER A 248 -18.40 15.74 -3.70
CA SER A 248 -18.97 17.08 -3.69
C SER A 248 -20.43 17.13 -4.16
N SER A 249 -20.84 16.20 -5.04
CA SER A 249 -22.18 16.16 -5.64
C SER A 249 -23.22 15.31 -4.89
N ILE A 250 -22.79 14.38 -4.03
CA ILE A 250 -23.69 13.41 -3.36
C ILE A 250 -24.53 14.12 -2.31
N ASP A 251 -25.83 13.88 -2.27
CA ASP A 251 -26.66 14.20 -1.10
C ASP A 251 -26.49 13.08 -0.05
N LEU A 252 -26.21 13.43 1.21
CA LEU A 252 -25.97 12.44 2.28
C LEU A 252 -27.24 11.66 2.65
N GLU A 253 -28.41 12.18 2.27
CA GLU A 253 -29.69 11.51 2.40
C GLU A 253 -29.81 10.29 1.46
N GLU A 254 -29.12 10.29 0.32
CA GLU A 254 -29.14 9.18 -0.64
C GLU A 254 -28.06 8.11 -0.33
N GLU A 255 -28.27 6.89 -0.83
CA GLU A 255 -27.22 5.88 -0.79
C GLU A 255 -26.05 6.32 -1.69
N PRO A 256 -24.81 6.29 -1.18
CA PRO A 256 -23.65 6.63 -1.99
C PRO A 256 -23.57 5.75 -3.24
N PRO A 257 -23.35 6.32 -4.43
CA PRO A 257 -23.33 5.55 -5.66
C PRO A 257 -22.21 4.49 -5.60
N MET A 258 -22.50 3.26 -6.05
CA MET A 258 -21.49 2.20 -6.20
C MET A 258 -20.24 2.67 -6.96
N LYS A 259 -20.43 3.61 -7.89
CA LYS A 259 -19.34 4.29 -8.63
C LYS A 259 -18.31 4.92 -7.68
N LEU A 260 -18.73 5.55 -6.58
CA LEU A 260 -17.81 6.15 -5.62
C LEU A 260 -17.00 5.09 -4.87
N ALA A 261 -17.62 3.99 -4.46
CA ALA A 261 -16.92 2.89 -3.78
C ALA A 261 -15.88 2.25 -4.72
N ALA A 262 -16.25 2.01 -5.98
CA ALA A 262 -15.35 1.49 -7.01
C ALA A 262 -14.19 2.45 -7.30
N LEU A 263 -14.46 3.76 -7.41
CA LEU A 263 -13.42 4.77 -7.58
C LEU A 263 -12.48 4.81 -6.38
N PHE A 264 -13.00 4.75 -5.16
CA PHE A 264 -12.19 4.71 -3.96
C PHE A 264 -11.25 3.48 -3.94
N GLN A 265 -11.76 2.29 -4.27
CA GLN A 265 -10.92 1.09 -4.44
C GLN A 265 -9.85 1.29 -5.50
N HIS A 266 -10.23 1.88 -6.63
CA HIS A 266 -9.31 2.12 -7.73
C HIS A 266 -8.22 3.13 -7.35
N THR A 267 -8.57 4.24 -6.70
CA THR A 267 -7.62 5.24 -6.19
C THR A 267 -6.65 4.61 -5.19
N LEU A 268 -7.14 3.78 -4.27
CA LEU A 268 -6.29 3.04 -3.34
C LEU A 268 -5.38 2.04 -4.07
N SER A 269 -5.91 1.26 -5.00
CA SER A 269 -5.10 0.32 -5.79
C SER A 269 -3.98 1.03 -6.54
N LEU A 270 -4.26 2.23 -7.09
CA LEU A 270 -3.25 3.06 -7.72
C LEU A 270 -2.21 3.50 -6.70
N LEU A 271 -2.61 4.04 -5.55
CA LEU A 271 -1.72 4.42 -4.46
C LEU A 271 -0.82 3.24 -4.00
N TYR A 272 -1.39 2.05 -3.88
CA TYR A 272 -0.68 0.83 -3.49
C TYR A 272 0.28 0.32 -4.57
N SER A 273 0.07 0.70 -5.83
CA SER A 273 0.93 0.34 -6.96
C SER A 273 2.08 1.32 -7.20
N MET A 274 2.05 2.49 -6.57
CA MET A 274 3.07 3.54 -6.73
C MET A 274 4.43 3.10 -6.21
N ASP A 275 5.50 3.63 -6.84
CA ASP A 275 6.86 3.41 -6.37
C ASP A 275 7.04 3.99 -4.95
N ARG A 276 7.82 3.30 -4.13
CA ARG A 276 8.10 3.70 -2.74
C ARG A 276 8.85 5.03 -2.65
N ASP A 277 9.58 5.35 -3.71
CA ASP A 277 10.34 6.59 -3.83
C ASP A 277 9.50 7.71 -4.48
N SER A 278 8.23 7.44 -4.80
CA SER A 278 7.29 8.48 -5.25
C SER A 278 7.11 9.54 -4.15
N GLU A 279 7.28 10.79 -4.54
CA GLU A 279 7.17 11.95 -3.66
C GLU A 279 5.81 11.96 -2.94
N LEU A 280 4.73 11.56 -3.62
CA LEU A 280 3.40 11.45 -3.04
C LEU A 280 3.34 10.45 -1.87
N ILE A 281 3.95 9.27 -2.01
CA ILE A 281 3.96 8.25 -0.95
C ILE A 281 4.73 8.76 0.28
N ILE A 282 5.83 9.46 0.06
CA ILE A 282 6.64 10.07 1.12
C ILE A 282 5.83 11.15 1.85
N LEU A 283 5.12 12.02 1.11
CA LEU A 283 4.30 13.09 1.67
C LEU A 283 3.11 12.55 2.45
N ILE A 284 2.40 11.54 1.92
CA ILE A 284 1.32 10.85 2.63
C ILE A 284 1.85 10.22 3.93
N GLY A 285 3.01 9.57 3.87
CA GLY A 285 3.67 9.00 5.05
C GLY A 285 3.99 10.05 6.13
N LYS A 286 4.42 11.25 5.73
CA LYS A 286 4.65 12.37 6.67
C LYS A 286 3.34 12.84 7.33
N ILE A 287 2.26 12.97 6.56
CA ILE A 287 0.93 13.35 7.09
C ILE A 287 0.45 12.32 8.12
N ILE A 288 0.51 11.03 7.78
CA ILE A 288 0.11 9.94 8.69
C ILE A 288 0.94 9.98 9.97
N SER A 289 2.25 10.19 9.87
CA SER A 289 3.15 10.31 11.02
C SER A 289 2.76 11.45 11.97
N VAL A 290 2.24 12.57 11.44
CA VAL A 290 1.71 13.67 12.28
C VAL A 290 0.38 13.28 12.92
N ILE A 291 -0.54 12.69 12.16
CA ILE A 291 -1.85 12.23 12.67
C ILE A 291 -1.65 11.26 13.85
N ASP A 292 -0.77 10.27 13.69
CA ASP A 292 -0.41 9.28 14.72
C ASP A 292 0.13 9.92 16.01
N ARG A 293 0.75 11.10 15.92
CA ARG A 293 1.27 11.84 17.10
C ARG A 293 0.17 12.63 17.81
N THR A 294 -0.84 13.09 17.06
CA THR A 294 -1.93 13.92 17.58
C THR A 294 -3.07 13.09 18.18
N ASP A 295 -3.26 11.84 17.73
CA ASP A 295 -4.34 10.93 18.17
C ASP A 295 -4.09 10.23 19.53
N SER A 296 -3.41 10.91 20.45
CA SER A 296 -3.22 10.39 21.80
C SER A 296 -4.50 10.56 22.60
N GLU A 297 -5.38 9.55 22.60
CA GLU A 297 -6.46 9.51 23.60
C GLU A 297 -5.86 9.55 25.02
N PRO A 298 -6.52 10.23 25.98
CA PRO A 298 -6.04 10.29 27.36
C PRO A 298 -5.99 8.87 27.99
N GLU A 299 -4.81 8.48 28.46
CA GLU A 299 -4.50 7.19 29.10
C GLU A 299 -5.50 6.69 30.16
N ALA A 300 -6.25 7.60 30.80
CA ALA A 300 -7.24 7.26 31.82
C ALA A 300 -8.39 6.41 31.30
N GLU A 301 -8.65 6.41 29.98
CA GLU A 301 -9.71 5.60 29.38
C GLU A 301 -9.24 4.21 28.91
N TRP A 302 -7.93 3.99 28.77
CA TRP A 302 -7.43 2.80 28.06
C TRP A 302 -7.43 1.53 28.88
N GLY A 303 -7.58 1.61 30.21
CA GLY A 303 -7.54 0.45 31.08
C GLY A 303 -6.34 -0.46 30.77
N LEU A 304 -5.15 0.11 30.56
CA LEU A 304 -3.95 -0.57 30.02
C LEU A 304 -3.60 -1.89 30.74
N GLU A 305 -4.00 -2.02 32.00
CA GLU A 305 -3.88 -3.26 32.78
C GLU A 305 -4.60 -4.46 32.14
N GLN A 306 -5.55 -4.23 31.24
CA GLN A 306 -6.26 -5.25 30.47
C GLN A 306 -5.60 -5.58 29.12
N LEU A 307 -4.62 -4.79 28.68
CA LEU A 307 -3.94 -4.98 27.39
C LEU A 307 -2.61 -5.72 27.57
N ILE A 308 -2.26 -6.52 26.57
CA ILE A 308 -0.99 -7.23 26.52
C ILE A 308 0.06 -6.37 25.80
N SER A 309 1.18 -6.12 26.46
CA SER A 309 2.30 -5.34 25.91
C SER A 309 3.14 -6.18 24.94
N LEU A 310 3.36 -5.66 23.73
CA LEU A 310 4.27 -6.24 22.74
C LEU A 310 5.68 -5.66 22.86
N SER A 311 6.68 -6.54 22.89
CA SER A 311 8.09 -6.15 22.98
C SER A 311 8.96 -6.71 21.83
N PRO A 312 8.70 -6.35 20.56
CA PRO A 312 9.51 -6.82 19.46
C PRO A 312 10.98 -6.38 19.63
N GLN A 313 11.93 -7.24 19.26
CA GLN A 313 13.36 -6.99 19.48
C GLN A 313 14.12 -6.67 18.20
N THR A 314 13.59 -7.09 17.05
CA THR A 314 14.24 -6.95 15.75
C THR A 314 13.29 -6.37 14.70
N LYS A 315 13.88 -5.60 13.78
CA LYS A 315 13.19 -5.07 12.59
C LYS A 315 13.41 -6.00 11.42
N VAL A 316 12.37 -6.20 10.62
CA VAL A 316 12.44 -6.95 9.36
C VAL A 316 12.01 -6.09 8.18
N LYS A 317 12.58 -6.39 7.01
CA LYS A 317 12.20 -5.81 5.72
C LYS A 317 11.98 -6.93 4.71
N LEU A 318 10.89 -6.84 3.95
CA LEU A 318 10.62 -7.76 2.85
C LEU A 318 11.49 -7.37 1.65
N VAL A 319 12.31 -8.31 1.16
CA VAL A 319 13.17 -8.14 -0.02
C VAL A 319 13.03 -9.41 -0.87
N GLN A 320 12.60 -9.26 -2.12
CA GLN A 320 12.42 -10.38 -3.07
C GLN A 320 11.59 -11.55 -2.47
N GLY A 321 10.51 -11.22 -1.76
CA GLY A 321 9.60 -12.22 -1.16
C GLY A 321 10.08 -12.85 0.15
N LYS A 322 11.27 -12.49 0.67
CA LYS A 322 11.80 -13.01 1.96
C LYS A 322 12.07 -11.91 2.96
N PHE A 323 11.85 -12.20 4.25
CA PHE A 323 12.13 -11.23 5.30
C PHE A 323 13.60 -11.26 5.70
N HIS A 324 14.23 -10.09 5.70
CA HIS A 324 15.59 -9.89 6.15
C HIS A 324 15.59 -9.04 7.42
N VAL A 325 16.33 -9.48 8.43
CA VAL A 325 16.50 -8.71 9.68
C VAL A 325 17.38 -7.50 9.37
N THR A 326 16.86 -6.30 9.62
CA THR A 326 17.57 -5.04 9.32
C THR A 326 18.26 -4.42 10.54
N GLY A 327 18.03 -4.96 11.74
CA GLY A 327 18.65 -4.44 12.97
C GLY A 327 17.78 -4.66 14.20
N LYS A 328 18.26 -4.20 15.35
CA LYS A 328 17.50 -4.20 16.61
C LYS A 328 16.52 -3.02 16.66
N ILE A 329 15.47 -3.17 17.46
CA ILE A 329 14.58 -2.04 17.76
C ILE A 329 15.20 -1.23 18.89
N GLU A 330 15.59 -0.01 18.58
CA GLU A 330 16.08 0.95 19.57
C GLU A 330 14.88 1.62 20.24
N ARG A 331 14.97 1.78 21.56
CA ARG A 331 14.00 2.54 22.35
C ARG A 331 14.20 4.03 22.09
N THR A 332 13.12 4.80 22.02
CA THR A 332 13.22 6.25 21.81
C THR A 332 13.46 6.99 23.13
N SER A 333 12.94 6.49 24.25
CA SER A 333 13.23 7.05 25.57
C SER A 333 14.49 6.45 26.20
N LYS A 334 15.42 7.31 26.64
CA LYS A 334 16.59 6.89 27.43
C LYS A 334 16.23 6.62 28.90
N GLU A 335 15.16 7.22 29.41
CA GLU A 335 14.71 7.09 30.79
C GLU A 335 13.68 5.97 30.91
N LYS A 336 14.03 4.93 31.69
CA LYS A 336 13.13 3.80 31.94
C LYS A 336 11.84 4.28 32.62
N GLY A 337 10.70 3.81 32.14
CA GLY A 337 9.38 4.05 32.74
C GLY A 337 8.75 5.41 32.43
N ARG A 338 9.43 6.31 31.70
CA ARG A 338 8.82 7.57 31.21
C ARG A 338 8.27 7.41 29.79
N CYS A 339 7.26 6.57 29.64
CA CYS A 339 6.55 6.42 28.37
C CYS A 339 5.43 7.47 28.26
N GLN A 340 5.39 8.21 27.16
CA GLN A 340 4.34 9.16 26.84
C GLN A 340 3.10 8.40 26.34
N PRO A 341 1.89 8.82 26.75
CA PRO A 341 0.63 8.25 26.25
C PRO A 341 0.57 8.14 24.72
N LYS A 342 0.98 9.22 24.03
CA LYS A 342 0.98 9.34 22.57
C LYS A 342 1.84 8.33 21.81
N ASN A 343 2.80 7.72 22.50
CA ASN A 343 3.70 6.75 21.90
C ASN A 343 3.21 5.31 22.12
N LYS A 344 2.06 5.11 22.76
CA LYS A 344 1.42 3.80 22.93
C LYS A 344 0.39 3.61 21.82
N HIS A 345 0.48 2.51 21.07
CA HIS A 345 -0.43 2.20 19.96
C HIS A 345 -1.19 0.91 20.24
N ARG A 346 -2.52 0.99 20.26
CA ARG A 346 -3.41 -0.17 20.40
C ARG A 346 -3.37 -1.02 19.12
N LEU A 347 -3.42 -2.34 19.30
CA LEU A 347 -3.35 -3.31 18.22
C LEU A 347 -4.55 -4.26 18.28
N TYR A 348 -5.28 -4.30 17.17
CA TYR A 348 -6.43 -5.16 16.95
C TYR A 348 -5.96 -6.39 16.18
N LEU A 349 -5.67 -7.47 16.93
CA LEU A 349 -5.14 -8.70 16.33
C LEU A 349 -6.23 -9.59 15.73
N GLU A 350 -7.46 -9.47 16.22
CA GLU A 350 -8.64 -10.19 15.74
C GLU A 350 -9.64 -9.20 15.14
N SER A 351 -10.61 -9.71 14.38
CA SER A 351 -11.68 -8.91 13.75
C SER A 351 -12.72 -8.36 14.74
N GLY A 352 -12.31 -8.11 15.98
CA GLY A 352 -13.15 -7.55 17.05
C GLY A 352 -12.91 -6.05 17.26
N GLU A 353 -13.83 -5.41 17.98
CA GLU A 353 -13.79 -3.97 18.27
C GLU A 353 -12.81 -3.61 19.40
N ASP A 354 -12.45 -4.59 20.24
CA ASP A 354 -11.55 -4.36 21.37
C ASP A 354 -10.10 -4.69 21.01
N ALA A 355 -9.20 -3.73 21.21
CA ALA A 355 -7.78 -4.02 21.15
C ALA A 355 -7.41 -4.95 22.31
N SER A 356 -6.69 -6.03 22.00
CA SER A 356 -6.15 -6.95 23.01
C SER A 356 -4.70 -6.66 23.37
N HIS A 357 -3.99 -5.92 22.51
CA HIS A 357 -2.55 -5.69 22.61
C HIS A 357 -2.19 -4.22 22.41
N PHE A 358 -0.99 -3.83 22.84
CA PHE A 358 -0.43 -2.52 22.49
C PHE A 358 1.09 -2.57 22.28
N LEU A 359 1.61 -1.60 21.53
CA LEU A 359 3.03 -1.35 21.35
C LEU A 359 3.37 0.04 21.90
N CYS A 360 4.35 0.12 22.80
CA CYS A 360 4.89 1.41 23.25
C CYS A 360 6.17 1.75 22.46
N LYS A 361 6.16 2.81 21.64
CA LYS A 361 7.34 3.29 20.89
C LYS A 361 8.44 3.88 21.78
N ASP A 362 8.11 4.28 23.02
CA ASP A 362 9.11 4.82 23.96
C ASP A 362 10.06 3.76 24.46
N CYS A 363 9.51 2.65 24.97
CA CYS A 363 10.26 1.58 25.60
C CYS A 363 10.24 0.27 24.79
N ASN A 364 9.59 0.24 23.62
CA ASN A 364 9.31 -0.99 22.86
C ASN A 364 8.62 -2.06 23.74
N GLY A 365 7.70 -1.64 24.60
CA GLY A 365 6.98 -2.54 25.53
C GLY A 365 7.80 -3.07 26.71
N GLU A 366 9.08 -2.68 26.88
CA GLU A 366 9.93 -3.24 27.92
C GLU A 366 9.60 -2.72 29.33
N ASP A 367 9.13 -1.48 29.46
CA ASP A 367 8.97 -0.81 30.75
C ASP A 367 7.55 -0.92 31.37
N HIS A 368 6.58 -1.53 30.67
CA HIS A 368 5.22 -1.77 31.17
C HIS A 368 5.16 -3.07 31.97
N VAL A 369 5.57 -3.01 33.24
CA VAL A 369 5.63 -4.19 34.14
C VAL A 369 4.27 -4.58 34.70
N GLU A 370 3.34 -3.64 34.71
CA GLU A 370 1.95 -3.78 35.12
C GLU A 370 1.11 -4.58 34.11
N CYS A 371 1.53 -4.61 32.84
CA CYS A 371 0.84 -5.31 31.76
C CYS A 371 1.36 -6.74 31.58
N GLU A 372 0.49 -7.65 31.19
CA GLU A 372 0.92 -8.95 30.64
C GLU A 372 1.77 -8.71 29.40
N LYS A 373 2.80 -9.54 29.17
CA LYS A 373 3.72 -9.37 28.04
C LYS A 373 3.64 -10.57 27.10
N THR A 374 3.49 -10.30 25.82
CA THR A 374 3.60 -11.33 24.78
C THR A 374 5.05 -11.85 24.76
N PRO A 375 5.26 -13.18 24.69
CA PRO A 375 6.60 -13.75 24.65
C PRO A 375 7.39 -13.27 23.44
N VAL A 376 8.62 -12.82 23.65
CA VAL A 376 9.52 -12.38 22.56
C VAL A 376 9.88 -13.53 21.62
N GLU A 377 9.88 -14.77 22.13
CA GLU A 377 10.18 -15.97 21.38
C GLU A 377 9.19 -17.08 21.75
N VAL A 378 8.61 -17.74 20.74
CA VAL A 378 7.62 -18.80 20.93
C VAL A 378 8.02 -20.07 20.18
N LYS A 379 7.75 -21.23 20.79
CA LYS A 379 7.77 -22.51 20.08
C LYS A 379 6.36 -22.87 19.67
N HIS A 380 6.11 -22.94 18.37
CA HIS A 380 4.77 -23.21 17.85
C HIS A 380 4.66 -24.65 17.32
N LEU A 381 3.50 -25.30 17.53
CA LEU A 381 3.29 -26.70 17.12
C LEU A 381 3.36 -26.91 15.60
N LEU A 382 2.97 -25.90 14.81
CA LEU A 382 3.13 -25.89 13.34
C LEU A 382 4.56 -25.62 12.87
N HIS A 383 5.47 -25.24 13.78
CA HIS A 383 6.87 -25.00 13.47
C HIS A 383 7.78 -25.49 14.62
N PRO A 384 7.79 -26.80 14.94
CA PRO A 384 8.38 -27.29 16.19
C PRO A 384 9.92 -27.30 16.21
N LYS A 385 10.57 -27.16 15.04
CA LYS A 385 12.03 -27.28 14.89
C LYS A 385 12.77 -26.01 15.33
N HIS A 386 12.17 -24.85 15.16
CA HIS A 386 12.77 -23.57 15.49
C HIS A 386 11.76 -22.71 16.24
N SER A 387 12.24 -21.84 17.10
CA SER A 387 11.38 -20.83 17.68
C SER A 387 11.10 -19.70 16.69
N LEU A 388 9.98 -19.02 16.88
CA LEU A 388 9.62 -17.81 16.16
C LEU A 388 9.90 -16.61 17.06
N GLN A 389 10.53 -15.58 16.51
CA GLN A 389 10.84 -14.33 17.21
C GLN A 389 9.80 -13.26 16.88
N LEU A 390 9.43 -12.45 17.86
CA LEU A 390 8.54 -11.31 17.67
C LEU A 390 9.31 -10.18 16.95
N VAL A 391 8.87 -9.86 15.74
CA VAL A 391 9.52 -8.87 14.85
C VAL A 391 8.58 -7.73 14.49
N LEU A 392 9.18 -6.57 14.20
CA LEU A 392 8.48 -5.40 13.66
C LEU A 392 8.85 -5.23 12.19
N GLN A 393 7.87 -5.24 11.30
CA GLN A 393 8.08 -4.81 9.92
C GLN A 393 7.99 -3.28 9.87
N LYS A 394 8.97 -2.61 9.25
CA LYS A 394 8.78 -1.19 8.90
C LYS A 394 7.66 -1.10 7.86
N SER A 395 6.66 -0.24 8.11
CA SER A 395 5.48 -0.08 7.26
C SER A 395 5.87 0.08 5.79
N SER A 396 5.64 -0.96 5.00
CA SER A 396 5.52 -0.84 3.56
C SER A 396 4.04 -0.93 3.26
N ILE A 397 3.44 0.21 2.92
CA ILE A 397 2.03 0.33 2.49
C ILE A 397 1.70 -0.73 1.41
N THR A 398 2.70 -1.18 0.64
CA THR A 398 2.51 -1.91 -0.60
C THR A 398 2.83 -3.40 -0.55
N GLN A 399 3.44 -3.94 0.53
CA GLN A 399 3.86 -5.36 0.56
C GLN A 399 3.77 -5.99 1.94
N THR A 400 2.80 -6.88 2.09
CA THR A 400 2.69 -7.86 3.19
C THR A 400 2.97 -9.25 2.64
N ARG A 401 3.34 -10.17 3.53
CA ARG A 401 3.24 -11.61 3.27
C ARG A 401 2.04 -12.14 4.02
N LYS A 402 1.52 -13.27 3.57
CA LYS A 402 0.46 -13.97 4.28
C LYS A 402 1.00 -14.74 5.48
N CYS A 403 0.23 -14.74 6.56
CA CYS A 403 0.44 -15.57 7.72
C CYS A 403 0.24 -17.03 7.33
N PHE A 404 1.20 -17.89 7.69
CA PHE A 404 1.13 -19.32 7.35
C PHE A 404 -0.16 -19.98 7.85
N CYS A 405 -0.65 -19.60 9.03
CA CYS A 405 -1.82 -20.22 9.65
C CYS A 405 -3.14 -19.81 8.96
N CYS A 406 -3.49 -18.53 8.94
CA CYS A 406 -4.78 -18.06 8.45
C CYS A 406 -4.83 -17.60 6.98
N ASP A 407 -3.70 -17.51 6.28
CA ASP A 407 -3.59 -16.97 4.90
C ASP A 407 -4.00 -15.49 4.75
N GLU A 408 -4.26 -14.80 5.86
CA GLU A 408 -4.43 -13.34 5.94
C GLU A 408 -3.08 -12.64 5.98
N ASP A 409 -3.05 -11.36 5.62
CA ASP A 409 -1.83 -10.56 5.68
C ASP A 409 -1.21 -10.50 7.07
N LEU A 410 0.11 -10.56 7.11
CA LEU A 410 0.89 -10.35 8.32
C LEU A 410 0.66 -8.93 8.82
N LYS A 411 0.36 -8.80 10.10
CA LYS A 411 0.25 -7.50 10.78
C LYS A 411 1.63 -6.83 10.85
N LEU A 412 1.68 -5.56 11.25
CA LEU A 412 2.93 -4.82 11.45
C LEU A 412 3.92 -5.53 12.41
N ILE A 413 3.39 -6.22 13.42
CA ILE A 413 4.14 -7.05 14.36
C ILE A 413 3.64 -8.49 14.24
N PHE A 414 4.56 -9.43 14.09
CA PHE A 414 4.28 -10.85 13.91
C PHE A 414 5.44 -11.71 14.41
N TYR A 415 5.22 -13.02 14.46
CA TYR A 415 6.23 -14.01 14.78
C TYR A 415 6.93 -14.53 13.53
N TYR A 416 8.27 -14.55 13.56
CA TYR A 416 9.10 -14.90 12.40
C TYR A 416 10.25 -15.84 12.75
N CYS A 417 10.46 -16.87 11.94
CA CYS A 417 11.65 -17.70 11.97
C CYS A 417 12.67 -17.22 10.94
N THR A 418 13.79 -16.70 11.40
CA THR A 418 14.90 -16.28 10.52
C THR A 418 15.57 -17.43 9.76
N VAL A 419 15.47 -18.67 10.26
CA VAL A 419 16.08 -19.86 9.65
C VAL A 419 15.22 -20.42 8.52
N CYS A 420 13.90 -20.46 8.73
CA CYS A 420 12.96 -21.10 7.79
C CYS A 420 12.15 -20.11 6.95
N ASP A 421 12.29 -18.80 7.17
CA ASP A 421 11.47 -17.77 6.54
C ASP A 421 9.96 -18.00 6.77
N TYR A 422 9.65 -18.51 7.97
CA TYR A 422 8.31 -18.88 8.43
C TYR A 422 7.71 -17.72 9.22
N ALA A 423 6.50 -17.27 8.88
CA ALA A 423 5.88 -16.10 9.49
C ALA A 423 4.43 -16.38 9.92
N MET A 424 4.04 -15.86 11.09
CA MET A 424 2.71 -16.08 11.68
C MET A 424 2.24 -14.85 12.46
N ASN A 425 0.98 -14.46 12.28
CA ASN A 425 0.35 -13.42 13.10
C ASN A 425 0.30 -13.83 14.58
N ILE A 426 0.35 -12.84 15.47
CA ILE A 426 0.32 -13.06 16.94
C ILE A 426 -0.93 -13.85 17.34
N ALA A 427 -2.12 -13.44 16.87
CA ALA A 427 -3.37 -14.16 17.13
C ALA A 427 -3.34 -15.63 16.68
N CYS A 428 -2.61 -15.96 15.61
CA CYS A 428 -2.46 -17.34 15.15
C CYS A 428 -1.44 -18.12 15.99
N ALA A 429 -0.41 -17.47 16.54
CA ALA A 429 0.58 -18.10 17.39
C ALA A 429 0.06 -18.37 18.82
N GLU A 430 -0.88 -17.53 19.28
CA GLU A 430 -1.54 -17.67 20.58
C GLU A 430 -2.66 -18.72 20.56
N LYS A 431 -3.31 -18.91 19.40
CA LYS A 431 -4.34 -19.92 19.22
C LYS A 431 -3.73 -21.32 19.08
N PRO A 432 -3.98 -22.25 20.02
CA PRO A 432 -3.54 -23.62 19.84
C PRO A 432 -4.22 -24.22 18.59
N PRO A 433 -3.46 -24.86 17.68
CA PRO A 433 -4.05 -25.46 16.50
C PRO A 433 -4.94 -26.65 16.90
N VAL A 434 -6.09 -26.77 16.25
CA VAL A 434 -7.00 -27.91 16.45
C VAL A 434 -6.41 -29.13 15.76
N LEU A 435 -5.89 -30.08 16.52
CA LEU A 435 -5.15 -31.23 15.96
C LEU A 435 -6.05 -32.21 15.20
N PHE A 436 -7.29 -32.35 15.64
CA PHE A 436 -8.28 -33.26 15.07
C PHE A 436 -9.59 -32.52 14.90
N ILE A 437 -10.19 -32.65 13.72
CA ILE A 437 -11.43 -31.98 13.37
C ILE A 437 -12.41 -32.99 12.80
N ASP A 438 -13.62 -32.97 13.34
CA ASP A 438 -14.75 -33.67 12.75
C ASP A 438 -15.45 -32.71 11.80
N HIS A 439 -15.38 -32.98 10.50
CA HIS A 439 -15.98 -32.12 9.49
C HIS A 439 -16.85 -32.91 8.50
N PRO A 440 -17.94 -33.53 8.99
CA PRO A 440 -18.76 -34.50 8.23
C PRO A 440 -19.33 -33.95 6.92
N LYS A 441 -19.47 -32.61 6.81
CA LYS A 441 -19.88 -31.97 5.56
C LYS A 441 -18.85 -32.13 4.41
N TRP A 442 -17.56 -32.11 4.73
CA TRP A 442 -16.47 -32.20 3.74
C TRP A 442 -15.96 -33.63 3.58
N HIS A 443 -15.84 -34.34 4.70
CA HIS A 443 -15.29 -35.67 4.73
C HIS A 443 -15.86 -36.44 5.93
N ALA A 444 -16.20 -37.71 5.74
CA ALA A 444 -16.90 -38.50 6.75
C ALA A 444 -16.04 -38.79 8.00
N ASP A 445 -14.74 -39.03 7.79
CA ASP A 445 -13.80 -39.36 8.86
C ASP A 445 -13.17 -38.11 9.49
N THR A 446 -12.67 -38.26 10.72
CA THR A 446 -11.91 -37.21 11.42
C THR A 446 -10.62 -36.89 10.68
N LEU A 447 -10.37 -35.61 10.41
CA LEU A 447 -9.14 -35.17 9.77
C LEU A 447 -8.10 -34.79 10.83
N ALA A 448 -6.86 -35.20 10.59
CA ALA A 448 -5.70 -34.91 11.44
C ALA A 448 -4.84 -33.81 10.82
N LEU A 449 -4.43 -32.85 11.64
CA LEU A 449 -3.55 -31.78 11.22
C LEU A 449 -2.16 -32.35 10.90
N PHE A 450 -1.65 -32.07 9.71
CA PHE A 450 -0.27 -32.38 9.34
C PHE A 450 0.60 -31.13 9.50
N PRO A 451 1.41 -31.02 10.57
CA PRO A 451 2.07 -29.77 10.94
C PRO A 451 3.32 -29.46 10.09
N ARG A 452 3.62 -30.26 9.06
CA ARG A 452 4.75 -30.03 8.16
C ARG A 452 4.27 -29.39 6.87
N GLN A 453 5.07 -28.47 6.34
CA GLN A 453 4.91 -28.00 4.97
C GLN A 453 4.98 -29.20 4.02
N ALA A 454 3.92 -29.37 3.23
CA ALA A 454 3.80 -30.44 2.26
C ALA A 454 3.18 -29.88 0.98
N PHE A 455 3.64 -30.36 -0.17
CA PHE A 455 3.11 -30.01 -1.49
C PHE A 455 2.09 -31.06 -1.93
N LEU A 456 1.06 -31.27 -1.10
CA LEU A 456 -0.04 -32.17 -1.42
C LEU A 456 -1.18 -31.37 -2.04
N THR A 457 -1.78 -31.89 -3.11
CA THR A 457 -2.91 -31.24 -3.77
C THR A 457 -4.11 -31.29 -2.86
N CYS A 458 -4.71 -30.13 -2.60
CA CYS A 458 -5.92 -30.05 -1.80
C CYS A 458 -7.15 -30.52 -2.60
N ASN A 459 -7.93 -31.45 -2.03
CA ASN A 459 -9.14 -31.98 -2.62
C ASN A 459 -10.25 -30.95 -2.83
N VAL A 460 -10.17 -29.80 -2.17
CA VAL A 460 -11.17 -28.74 -2.26
C VAL A 460 -10.81 -27.70 -3.32
N CYS A 461 -9.54 -27.31 -3.45
CA CYS A 461 -9.15 -26.22 -4.35
C CYS A 461 -8.27 -26.64 -5.54
N ALA A 462 -7.89 -27.92 -5.63
CA ALA A 462 -7.04 -28.48 -6.70
C ALA A 462 -5.65 -27.82 -6.83
N VAL A 463 -5.11 -27.26 -5.74
CA VAL A 463 -3.78 -26.62 -5.72
C VAL A 463 -2.90 -27.35 -4.71
N ALA A 464 -1.64 -27.58 -5.09
CA ALA A 464 -0.59 -27.97 -4.15
C ALA A 464 0.08 -26.70 -3.60
N ASP A 465 -0.32 -26.26 -2.41
CA ASP A 465 0.15 -25.02 -1.79
C ASP A 465 0.88 -25.31 -0.47
N SER A 466 2.21 -25.15 -0.46
CA SER A 466 3.02 -25.35 0.74
C SER A 466 2.98 -24.18 1.72
N SER A 467 2.25 -23.11 1.40
CA SER A 467 2.12 -21.91 2.25
C SER A 467 1.00 -21.98 3.29
N SER A 468 0.19 -23.05 3.28
CA SER A 468 -0.87 -23.30 4.26
C SER A 468 -0.66 -24.66 4.96
N PRO A 469 -0.96 -24.79 6.27
CA PRO A 469 -1.14 -26.08 6.92
C PRO A 469 -2.21 -26.90 6.19
N ILE A 470 -2.10 -28.23 6.30
CA ILE A 470 -3.08 -29.15 5.75
C ILE A 470 -3.66 -30.04 6.85
N TYR A 471 -4.93 -30.36 6.71
CA TYR A 471 -5.54 -31.51 7.33
C TYR A 471 -5.51 -32.67 6.34
N MET A 472 -5.27 -33.87 6.84
CA MET A 472 -5.37 -35.09 6.05
C MET A 472 -6.22 -36.11 6.80
N CYS A 473 -6.92 -36.94 6.06
CA CYS A 473 -7.59 -38.09 6.63
C CYS A 473 -6.60 -39.26 6.69
N PRO A 474 -6.21 -39.78 7.87
CA PRO A 474 -5.30 -40.93 7.92
C PRO A 474 -5.80 -42.21 7.23
N PRO A 475 -7.10 -42.59 7.28
CA PRO A 475 -7.58 -43.80 6.61
C PRO A 475 -7.78 -43.68 5.08
N CYS A 476 -7.75 -42.47 4.49
CA CYS A 476 -7.85 -42.30 3.04
C CYS A 476 -6.83 -41.29 2.49
N ASP A 477 -6.96 -40.89 1.23
CA ASP A 477 -6.05 -39.94 0.57
C ASP A 477 -6.55 -38.48 0.60
N PHE A 478 -7.63 -38.20 1.34
CA PHE A 478 -8.22 -36.87 1.43
C PHE A 478 -7.30 -35.87 2.15
N VAL A 479 -7.01 -34.76 1.48
CA VAL A 479 -6.18 -33.64 1.95
C VAL A 479 -6.89 -32.32 1.73
N VAL A 480 -6.88 -31.45 2.73
CA VAL A 480 -7.47 -30.10 2.64
C VAL A 480 -6.59 -29.06 3.29
N HIS A 481 -6.37 -27.92 2.64
CA HIS A 481 -5.70 -26.80 3.30
C HIS A 481 -6.55 -26.29 4.47
N LEU A 482 -5.91 -25.84 5.54
CA LEU A 482 -6.57 -25.20 6.68
C LEU A 482 -7.52 -24.07 6.21
N LYS A 483 -7.09 -23.22 5.28
CA LYS A 483 -7.93 -22.15 4.70
C LYS A 483 -9.09 -22.66 3.83
N CYS A 484 -8.98 -23.86 3.27
CA CYS A 484 -9.98 -24.42 2.39
C CYS A 484 -11.12 -25.10 3.15
N ILE A 485 -10.94 -25.40 4.44
CA ILE A 485 -11.97 -26.09 5.22
C ILE A 485 -13.17 -25.18 5.53
N SER A 486 -12.93 -23.88 5.65
CA SER A 486 -13.95 -22.87 5.92
C SER A 486 -14.61 -22.34 4.66
N LEU A 487 -14.36 -22.93 3.48
CA LEU A 487 -15.05 -22.50 2.27
C LEU A 487 -16.56 -22.74 2.41
N PRO A 488 -17.39 -21.80 1.91
CA PRO A 488 -18.84 -21.93 1.95
C PRO A 488 -19.31 -23.06 1.02
N ARG A 489 -20.43 -23.70 1.34
CA ARG A 489 -21.00 -24.73 0.46
C ARG A 489 -21.94 -24.20 -0.61
N VAL A 490 -22.60 -23.08 -0.37
CA VAL A 490 -23.54 -22.46 -1.30
C VAL A 490 -23.33 -20.96 -1.29
N ILE A 491 -23.13 -20.37 -2.47
CA ILE A 491 -22.79 -18.95 -2.64
C ILE A 491 -23.44 -18.37 -3.90
N ARG A 492 -23.45 -17.04 -3.98
CA ARG A 492 -23.70 -16.28 -5.21
C ARG A 492 -22.39 -15.64 -5.69
N ILE A 493 -22.25 -15.49 -7.00
CA ILE A 493 -21.09 -14.83 -7.61
C ILE A 493 -21.54 -13.84 -8.67
N SER A 494 -20.78 -12.77 -8.87
CA SER A 494 -21.07 -11.74 -9.86
C SER A 494 -21.01 -12.23 -11.32
N ARG A 495 -20.44 -13.42 -11.55
CA ARG A 495 -20.23 -13.99 -12.90
C ARG A 495 -21.32 -14.97 -13.33
N HIS A 496 -22.31 -15.23 -12.47
CA HIS A 496 -23.41 -16.14 -12.76
C HIS A 496 -24.66 -15.81 -11.95
N GLN A 497 -25.83 -15.86 -12.58
CA GLN A 497 -27.09 -15.44 -11.95
C GLN A 497 -27.54 -16.37 -10.82
N HIS A 498 -27.47 -17.68 -11.05
CA HIS A 498 -27.97 -18.64 -10.05
C HIS A 498 -26.94 -18.87 -8.94
N ARG A 499 -27.44 -19.35 -7.80
CA ARG A 499 -26.59 -19.90 -6.75
C ARG A 499 -25.76 -21.07 -7.28
N ILE A 500 -24.53 -21.14 -6.82
CA ILE A 500 -23.62 -22.25 -7.08
C ILE A 500 -23.35 -23.00 -5.78
N SER A 501 -23.30 -24.33 -5.85
CA SER A 501 -22.97 -25.21 -4.74
C SER A 501 -21.62 -25.86 -4.93
N PHE A 502 -20.90 -26.05 -3.83
CA PHE A 502 -19.68 -26.83 -3.82
C PHE A 502 -19.97 -28.31 -4.13
N THR A 503 -19.19 -28.88 -5.04
CA THR A 503 -19.13 -30.31 -5.34
C THR A 503 -17.72 -30.84 -5.08
N THR A 504 -17.62 -32.06 -4.56
CA THR A 504 -16.33 -32.71 -4.23
C THR A 504 -15.53 -33.13 -5.45
N SER A 505 -16.22 -33.38 -6.56
CA SER A 505 -15.68 -33.80 -7.86
C SER A 505 -16.69 -33.44 -8.95
N PHE A 506 -16.24 -33.44 -10.20
CA PHE A 506 -17.12 -33.26 -11.35
C PHE A 506 -17.28 -34.58 -12.11
N ASP A 507 -18.43 -34.76 -12.75
CA ASP A 507 -18.64 -35.90 -13.65
C ASP A 507 -17.69 -35.84 -14.83
N GLU A 508 -17.42 -36.99 -15.46
CA GLU A 508 -16.57 -37.08 -16.64
C GLU A 508 -17.02 -36.10 -17.73
N GLY A 509 -16.16 -35.13 -18.05
CA GLY A 509 -16.45 -34.10 -19.05
C GLY A 509 -15.39 -33.00 -19.10
N ASP A 510 -15.44 -32.19 -20.17
CA ASP A 510 -14.55 -31.05 -20.36
C ASP A 510 -15.12 -29.80 -19.65
N TRP A 511 -15.01 -29.77 -18.33
CA TRP A 511 -15.46 -28.63 -17.54
C TRP A 511 -14.50 -27.44 -17.66
N SER A 512 -15.04 -26.24 -17.84
CA SER A 512 -14.26 -25.00 -17.87
C SER A 512 -14.77 -24.03 -16.80
N CYS A 513 -13.84 -23.39 -16.10
CA CYS A 513 -14.16 -22.43 -15.06
C CYS A 513 -14.75 -21.15 -15.68
N GLY A 514 -15.97 -20.78 -15.31
CA GLY A 514 -16.64 -19.57 -15.80
C GLY A 514 -15.95 -18.26 -15.40
N VAL A 515 -15.03 -18.30 -14.44
CA VAL A 515 -14.27 -17.13 -13.97
C VAL A 515 -12.93 -17.01 -14.71
N CYS A 516 -12.05 -18.02 -14.61
CA CYS A 516 -10.70 -17.95 -15.19
C CYS A 516 -10.57 -18.60 -16.58
N ARG A 517 -11.63 -19.24 -17.06
CA ARG A 517 -11.73 -19.93 -18.36
C ARG A 517 -10.76 -21.09 -18.59
N LYS A 518 -10.03 -21.52 -17.55
CA LYS A 518 -9.18 -22.71 -17.58
C LYS A 518 -9.99 -23.98 -17.28
N THR A 519 -9.50 -25.11 -17.76
CA THR A 519 -10.07 -26.44 -17.48
C THR A 519 -10.14 -26.71 -15.98
N ILE A 520 -11.23 -27.33 -15.54
CA ILE A 520 -11.41 -27.83 -14.18
C ILE A 520 -10.92 -29.27 -14.14
N ASP A 521 -10.17 -29.62 -13.10
CA ASP A 521 -9.76 -30.99 -12.85
C ASP A 521 -10.91 -31.72 -12.16
N ASN A 522 -11.44 -32.77 -12.81
CA ASN A 522 -12.66 -33.45 -12.40
C ASN A 522 -12.49 -34.26 -11.10
N ASP A 523 -11.25 -34.63 -10.76
CA ASP A 523 -10.93 -35.40 -9.55
C ASP A 523 -10.97 -34.55 -8.27
N TYR A 524 -11.17 -33.23 -8.41
CA TYR A 524 -11.12 -32.28 -7.31
C TYR A 524 -12.34 -31.37 -7.22
N GLY A 525 -12.48 -30.72 -6.07
CA GLY A 525 -13.59 -29.87 -5.75
C GLY A 525 -13.68 -28.57 -6.56
N GLY A 526 -14.90 -28.12 -6.74
CA GLY A 526 -15.25 -26.85 -7.36
C GLY A 526 -16.68 -26.48 -7.05
N TYR A 527 -17.20 -25.45 -7.70
CA TYR A 527 -18.59 -25.05 -7.60
C TYR A 527 -19.30 -25.30 -8.92
N SER A 528 -20.54 -25.79 -8.84
CA SER A 528 -21.45 -25.96 -9.97
C SER A 528 -22.77 -25.25 -9.70
N CYS A 529 -23.46 -24.83 -10.76
CA CYS A 529 -24.78 -24.24 -10.65
C CYS A 529 -25.80 -25.22 -10.06
N ILE A 530 -26.64 -24.73 -9.14
CA ILE A 530 -27.70 -25.53 -8.50
C ILE A 530 -28.90 -25.72 -9.44
N LYS A 531 -29.11 -24.81 -10.39
CA LYS A 531 -30.26 -24.87 -11.30
C LYS A 531 -30.10 -25.98 -12.33
N ASP A 532 -31.09 -26.87 -12.37
CA ASP A 532 -31.18 -27.95 -13.35
C ASP A 532 -31.02 -27.43 -14.79
N GLY A 533 -30.14 -28.09 -15.56
CA GLY A 533 -29.84 -27.74 -16.95
C GLY A 533 -28.82 -26.61 -17.13
N CYS A 534 -28.31 -25.99 -16.06
CA CYS A 534 -27.23 -25.01 -16.14
C CYS A 534 -25.85 -25.66 -15.94
N SER A 535 -24.97 -25.56 -16.93
CA SER A 535 -23.62 -26.16 -16.91
C SER A 535 -22.53 -25.23 -16.34
N TYR A 536 -22.90 -24.15 -15.65
CA TYR A 536 -21.92 -23.23 -15.10
C TYR A 536 -21.12 -23.91 -13.98
N ALA A 537 -19.79 -23.84 -14.08
CA ALA A 537 -18.86 -24.34 -13.08
C ALA A 537 -17.71 -23.37 -12.86
N ALA A 538 -17.08 -23.43 -11.68
CA ALA A 538 -15.92 -22.64 -11.34
C ALA A 538 -14.98 -23.41 -10.40
N HIS A 539 -13.66 -23.20 -10.51
CA HIS A 539 -12.72 -23.67 -9.49
C HIS A 539 -13.09 -23.06 -8.14
N SER A 540 -12.89 -23.79 -7.04
CA SER A 540 -13.17 -23.28 -5.69
C SER A 540 -12.49 -21.96 -5.41
N ARG A 541 -11.18 -21.86 -5.69
CA ARG A 541 -10.42 -20.62 -5.52
C ARG A 541 -10.93 -19.48 -6.41
N CYS A 542 -11.53 -19.77 -7.57
CA CYS A 542 -12.06 -18.74 -8.45
C CYS A 542 -13.42 -18.24 -7.97
N ALA A 543 -14.28 -19.15 -7.52
CA ALA A 543 -15.60 -18.82 -7.00
C ALA A 543 -15.52 -18.02 -5.68
N THR A 544 -14.50 -18.28 -4.85
CA THR A 544 -14.33 -17.64 -3.53
C THR A 544 -13.26 -16.55 -3.52
N GLN A 545 -12.88 -16.00 -4.68
CA GLN A 545 -12.07 -14.77 -4.70
C GLN A 545 -12.91 -13.64 -4.12
N LYS A 546 -12.31 -12.78 -3.30
CA LYS A 546 -13.02 -11.68 -2.65
C LYS A 546 -13.85 -10.91 -3.69
N ASN A 547 -13.27 -10.47 -4.81
CA ASN A 547 -13.96 -9.73 -5.89
C ASN A 547 -14.97 -10.52 -6.75
N VAL A 548 -15.23 -11.81 -6.46
CA VAL A 548 -16.13 -12.66 -7.27
C VAL A 548 -17.44 -12.95 -6.54
N TRP A 549 -17.40 -13.32 -5.26
CA TRP A 549 -18.58 -13.60 -4.45
C TRP A 549 -18.92 -12.44 -3.50
N ASP A 550 -20.13 -12.47 -2.96
CA ASP A 550 -20.68 -11.46 -2.04
C ASP A 550 -20.22 -11.63 -0.57
N GLY A 551 -19.54 -12.75 -0.24
CA GLY A 551 -19.13 -13.07 1.13
C GLY A 551 -20.25 -13.70 1.98
N ILE A 552 -21.41 -13.98 1.40
CA ILE A 552 -22.59 -14.49 2.12
C ILE A 552 -22.67 -16.01 1.97
N TYR A 553 -22.72 -16.72 3.10
CA TYR A 553 -22.93 -18.16 3.10
C TYR A 553 -24.42 -18.49 3.05
N LEU A 554 -24.87 -19.12 1.96
CA LEU A 554 -26.29 -19.34 1.64
C LEU A 554 -26.77 -20.79 1.83
N GLU A 555 -26.00 -21.66 2.50
CA GLU A 555 -26.47 -23.03 2.75
C GLU A 555 -27.65 -23.02 3.74
N GLY A 556 -28.74 -23.71 3.38
CA GLY A 556 -29.96 -23.76 4.18
C GLY A 556 -30.84 -22.51 4.10
N VAL A 557 -30.36 -21.44 3.44
CA VAL A 557 -31.17 -20.24 3.15
C VAL A 557 -32.04 -20.55 1.92
N PRO A 558 -33.39 -20.43 2.01
CA PRO A 558 -34.24 -20.58 0.83
C PRO A 558 -33.85 -19.61 -0.29
N GLU A 559 -34.01 -20.01 -1.54
CA GLU A 559 -33.90 -19.08 -2.66
C GLU A 559 -35.18 -18.26 -2.71
N GLU A 560 -35.06 -16.95 -2.49
CA GLU A 560 -36.17 -16.05 -2.77
C GLU A 560 -36.49 -16.18 -4.25
N ILE A 561 -37.77 -16.33 -4.58
CA ILE A 561 -38.23 -16.40 -5.97
C ILE A 561 -37.81 -15.08 -6.60
N GLU A 562 -36.77 -15.12 -7.44
CA GLU A 562 -36.29 -13.96 -8.18
C GLU A 562 -37.49 -13.41 -8.97
N GLU A 563 -38.00 -12.25 -8.53
CA GLU A 563 -38.93 -11.46 -9.34
C GLU A 563 -38.23 -11.25 -10.70
N GLU A 564 -38.95 -11.45 -11.81
CA GLU A 564 -38.40 -11.34 -13.17
C GLU A 564 -37.50 -10.09 -13.26
N GLU A 565 -36.18 -10.31 -13.31
CA GLU A 565 -35.21 -9.22 -13.42
C GLU A 565 -35.51 -8.47 -14.71
N VAL A 566 -35.98 -7.23 -14.58
CA VAL A 566 -36.15 -6.33 -15.71
C VAL A 566 -34.75 -6.13 -16.30
N GLU A 567 -34.54 -6.58 -17.54
CA GLU A 567 -33.27 -6.40 -18.22
C GLU A 567 -32.84 -4.92 -18.13
N PRO A 568 -31.57 -4.62 -17.77
CA PRO A 568 -31.12 -3.24 -17.60
C PRO A 568 -31.09 -2.44 -18.91
N PHE A 569 -31.48 -3.06 -20.03
CA PHE A 569 -31.53 -2.43 -21.33
C PHE A 569 -32.77 -2.85 -22.11
N VAL A 570 -33.17 -1.99 -23.05
CA VAL A 570 -34.22 -2.30 -24.03
C VAL A 570 -33.55 -2.68 -25.34
N THR A 571 -33.89 -3.84 -25.90
CA THR A 571 -33.44 -4.24 -27.24
C THR A 571 -34.20 -3.43 -28.30
N ILE A 572 -33.48 -2.61 -29.07
CA ILE A 572 -34.05 -1.77 -30.14
C ILE A 572 -34.16 -2.55 -31.46
N SER A 573 -33.15 -3.38 -31.76
CA SER A 573 -33.12 -4.29 -32.91
C SER A 573 -32.05 -5.37 -32.69
N LYS A 574 -31.91 -6.33 -33.61
CA LYS A 574 -30.93 -7.43 -33.48
C LYS A 574 -29.51 -6.87 -33.29
N GLY A 575 -28.93 -7.11 -32.11
CA GLY A 575 -27.59 -6.63 -31.74
C GLY A 575 -27.51 -5.14 -31.41
N VAL A 576 -28.62 -4.46 -31.12
CA VAL A 576 -28.63 -3.03 -30.73
C VAL A 576 -29.50 -2.84 -29.49
N ILE A 577 -28.91 -2.28 -28.44
CA ILE A 577 -29.56 -2.06 -27.14
C ILE A 577 -29.57 -0.58 -26.76
N HIS A 578 -30.52 -0.22 -25.90
CA HIS A 578 -30.59 1.06 -25.20
C HIS A 578 -30.40 0.79 -23.71
N HIS A 579 -29.21 1.12 -23.18
CA HIS A 579 -28.82 0.77 -21.82
C HIS A 579 -29.01 1.96 -20.85
N PHE A 580 -29.52 1.70 -19.65
CA PHE A 580 -29.90 2.76 -18.70
C PHE A 580 -28.74 3.68 -18.28
N SER A 581 -27.50 3.17 -18.28
CA SER A 581 -26.29 3.94 -17.94
C SER A 581 -25.79 4.85 -19.07
N HIS A 582 -26.29 4.69 -20.29
CA HIS A 582 -25.85 5.43 -21.47
C HIS A 582 -27.05 5.86 -22.34
N GLN A 583 -27.93 6.66 -21.75
CA GLN A 583 -29.25 7.00 -22.29
C GLN A 583 -29.24 7.74 -23.63
N ASN A 584 -28.15 8.43 -23.98
CA ASN A 584 -28.12 9.29 -25.16
C ASN A 584 -27.88 8.53 -26.46
N HIS A 585 -27.26 7.35 -26.40
CA HIS A 585 -26.86 6.62 -27.58
C HIS A 585 -27.18 5.13 -27.47
N HIS A 586 -27.41 4.51 -28.63
CA HIS A 586 -27.59 3.06 -28.70
C HIS A 586 -26.24 2.37 -28.73
N LEU A 587 -26.16 1.22 -28.07
CA LEU A 587 -24.99 0.37 -28.10
C LEU A 587 -25.22 -0.77 -29.08
N ARG A 588 -24.21 -1.07 -29.87
CA ARG A 588 -24.22 -2.16 -30.84
C ARG A 588 -23.34 -3.30 -30.33
N LEU A 589 -23.90 -4.51 -30.34
CA LEU A 589 -23.18 -5.73 -30.05
C LEU A 589 -22.10 -5.94 -31.08
N ASP A 590 -20.91 -6.19 -30.58
CA ASP A 590 -19.73 -6.41 -31.37
C ASP A 590 -19.26 -7.86 -31.17
N GLU A 591 -19.78 -8.73 -32.02
CA GLU A 591 -19.52 -10.17 -32.04
C GLU A 591 -18.24 -10.41 -32.83
N ASN A 592 -17.11 -10.61 -32.15
CA ASN A 592 -15.86 -10.89 -32.85
C ASN A 592 -15.00 -11.86 -32.04
N GLU A 593 -15.14 -13.15 -32.36
CA GLU A 593 -14.48 -14.27 -31.68
C GLU A 593 -12.95 -14.30 -31.88
N GLY A 594 -12.40 -13.50 -32.80
CA GLY A 594 -10.98 -13.51 -33.19
C GLY A 594 -10.18 -12.26 -32.82
N ARG A 595 -10.62 -11.46 -31.85
CA ARG A 595 -9.93 -10.18 -31.53
C ARG A 595 -8.57 -10.35 -30.88
N VAL A 596 -7.63 -9.51 -31.31
CA VAL A 596 -6.39 -9.22 -30.59
C VAL A 596 -6.75 -8.32 -29.40
N TYR A 597 -6.21 -8.66 -28.23
CA TYR A 597 -6.32 -7.86 -27.02
C TYR A 597 -5.92 -6.40 -27.29
N ASP A 598 -6.77 -5.47 -26.89
CA ASP A 598 -6.53 -4.02 -26.96
C ASP A 598 -6.61 -3.46 -25.54
N GLU A 599 -5.44 -3.10 -24.99
CA GLU A 599 -5.30 -2.59 -23.62
C GLU A 599 -6.09 -1.30 -23.38
N ASN A 600 -6.49 -0.59 -24.44
CA ASN A 600 -7.26 0.64 -24.35
C ASN A 600 -8.77 0.40 -24.25
N LYS A 601 -9.25 -0.84 -24.43
CA LYS A 601 -10.68 -1.16 -24.34
C LYS A 601 -11.05 -1.61 -22.93
N ILE A 602 -11.68 -0.73 -22.19
CA ILE A 602 -12.15 -0.95 -20.83
C ILE A 602 -13.68 -0.94 -20.84
N CYS A 603 -14.32 -1.85 -20.11
CA CYS A 603 -15.76 -1.80 -19.89
C CYS A 603 -16.10 -0.65 -18.93
N GLN A 604 -16.92 0.31 -19.35
CA GLN A 604 -17.24 1.49 -18.54
C GLN A 604 -18.16 1.19 -17.34
N ALA A 605 -18.74 -0.01 -17.25
CA ALA A 605 -19.52 -0.41 -16.08
C ALA A 605 -18.66 -1.03 -14.96
N CYS A 606 -17.70 -1.90 -15.31
CA CYS A 606 -16.86 -2.59 -14.31
C CYS A 606 -15.41 -2.08 -14.25
N ILE A 607 -15.03 -1.15 -15.13
CA ILE A 607 -13.68 -0.56 -15.26
C ILE A 607 -12.59 -1.65 -15.39
N MET A 608 -12.91 -2.74 -16.08
CA MET A 608 -11.98 -3.83 -16.37
C MET A 608 -11.62 -3.86 -17.86
N PRO A 609 -10.37 -4.21 -18.21
CA PRO A 609 -9.98 -4.44 -19.60
C PRO A 609 -10.84 -5.54 -20.23
N ILE A 610 -11.28 -5.30 -21.46
CA ILE A 610 -12.08 -6.26 -22.21
C ILE A 610 -11.12 -7.21 -22.91
N TYR A 611 -10.80 -8.30 -22.22
CA TYR A 611 -9.83 -9.27 -22.72
C TYR A 611 -10.36 -10.03 -23.95
N PHE A 612 -11.56 -10.62 -23.83
CA PHE A 612 -12.17 -11.47 -24.85
C PHE A 612 -13.70 -11.44 -24.72
N GLY A 613 -14.40 -11.86 -25.78
CA GLY A 613 -15.85 -12.00 -25.79
C GLY A 613 -16.57 -10.85 -26.48
N ASN A 614 -17.90 -10.98 -26.52
CA ASN A 614 -18.77 -9.95 -27.07
C ASN A 614 -18.82 -8.77 -26.12
N PHE A 615 -18.95 -7.58 -26.67
CA PHE A 615 -19.24 -6.37 -25.92
C PHE A 615 -20.12 -5.45 -26.76
N PHE A 616 -20.82 -4.57 -26.09
CA PHE A 616 -21.62 -3.51 -26.67
C PHE A 616 -20.77 -2.24 -26.80
N SER A 617 -20.62 -1.69 -28.00
CA SER A 617 -19.95 -0.41 -28.24
C SER A 617 -20.96 0.65 -28.63
N CYS A 618 -20.79 1.86 -28.12
CA CYS A 618 -21.64 2.97 -28.49
C CYS A 618 -21.44 3.33 -29.96
N MET A 619 -22.54 3.58 -30.65
CA MET A 619 -22.50 3.92 -32.07
C MET A 619 -22.01 5.36 -32.34
N GLN A 620 -21.79 6.17 -31.29
CA GLN A 620 -21.50 7.60 -31.41
C GLN A 620 -20.34 8.09 -30.51
N CYS A 621 -19.90 7.30 -29.54
CA CYS A 621 -18.77 7.65 -28.66
C CYS A 621 -18.02 6.39 -28.22
N ASP A 622 -16.95 6.58 -27.44
CA ASP A 622 -16.05 5.49 -27.00
C ASP A 622 -16.58 4.71 -25.79
N TYR A 623 -17.88 4.78 -25.51
CA TYR A 623 -18.51 4.02 -24.42
C TYR A 623 -18.64 2.54 -24.81
N ILE A 624 -18.18 1.65 -23.94
CA ILE A 624 -18.15 0.20 -24.14
C ILE A 624 -18.73 -0.50 -22.88
N LEU A 625 -19.52 -1.54 -23.10
CA LEU A 625 -20.11 -2.35 -22.04
C LEU A 625 -19.89 -3.81 -22.38
N GLN A 626 -19.21 -4.56 -21.52
CA GLN A 626 -19.01 -6.00 -21.73
C GLN A 626 -20.23 -6.81 -21.30
#